data_AF-A0ABD5KDF9-F1
#
_entry.id   AF-A0ABD5KDF9-F1
#
_cell.length_a   1.000
_cell.length_b   1.000
_cell.length_c   1.000
_cell.angle_alpha   90.00
_cell.angle_beta   90.00
_cell.angle_gamma   90.00
#
_symmetry.space_group_name_H-M   'P 1'
#
loop_
_entity.id
_entity.type
_entity.pdbx_description
1 polymer ?
#
loop_
_entity_poly.entity_id
_entity_poly.type
_entity_poly.pdbx_seq_one_letter_code
_entity_poly.pdbx_strand_id
1 'polypeptide(L)'
;MGWEYGIGTTEPAILPEVVKRLTSALTFTNMYSLEHHANGFVLKREDPSWPRALEVWIEEASGLEEVVDGESYIYCLFHIWGEEARGWMQQMEQETRQVDDGLIWFEL
;
A
#
# COMPACT_ATOMS: atom_id res chain seq x y z
N MET A 1 -6.38 -4.26 15.12
CA MET A 1 -6.94 -3.75 13.85
C MET A 1 -6.04 -2.63 13.42
N GLY A 2 -5.72 -2.52 12.14
CA GLY A 2 -4.81 -1.54 11.57
C GLY A 2 -5.55 -0.43 10.85
N TRP A 3 -4.87 0.29 9.95
CA TRP A 3 -5.55 1.06 8.89
C TRP A 3 -5.53 0.28 7.59
N GLU A 4 -6.68 0.23 6.92
CA GLU A 4 -6.86 -0.48 5.65
C GLU A 4 -7.31 0.53 4.61
N TYR A 5 -6.59 0.54 3.48
CA TYR A 5 -6.83 1.46 2.38
C TYR A 5 -6.72 0.71 1.06
N GLY A 6 -7.50 1.16 0.08
CA GLY A 6 -7.35 0.81 -1.32
C GLY A 6 -6.85 1.99 -2.14
N ILE A 7 -6.10 1.68 -3.21
CA ILE A 7 -5.73 2.63 -4.25
C ILE A 7 -6.26 2.10 -5.58
N GLY A 8 -7.30 2.77 -6.10
CA GLY A 8 -7.95 2.45 -7.36
C GLY A 8 -7.40 3.29 -8.51
N THR A 9 -7.58 2.80 -9.74
CA THR A 9 -7.23 3.51 -10.97
C THR A 9 -8.14 3.05 -12.12
N THR A 10 -8.37 3.92 -13.10
CA THR A 10 -9.01 3.54 -14.36
C THR A 10 -8.07 2.82 -15.34
N GLU A 11 -6.77 2.74 -15.04
CA GLU A 11 -5.77 2.04 -15.86
C GLU A 11 -4.98 0.99 -15.04
N PRO A 12 -5.56 -0.19 -14.76
CA PRO A 12 -4.93 -1.18 -13.86
C PRO A 12 -3.52 -1.66 -14.29
N ALA A 13 -3.16 -1.46 -15.56
CA ALA A 13 -1.83 -1.78 -16.09
C ALA A 13 -0.69 -0.99 -15.41
N ILE A 14 -0.97 0.17 -14.80
CA ILE A 14 0.06 0.99 -14.12
C ILE A 14 0.38 0.48 -12.70
N LEU A 15 -0.47 -0.34 -12.10
CA LEU A 15 -0.36 -0.71 -10.68
C LEU A 15 0.98 -1.37 -10.30
N PRO A 16 1.58 -2.27 -11.11
CA PRO A 16 2.89 -2.82 -10.78
C PRO A 16 3.99 -1.77 -10.69
N GLU A 17 3.91 -0.71 -11.49
CA GLU A 17 4.87 0.39 -11.45
C GLU A 17 4.58 1.32 -10.26
N VAL A 18 3.31 1.57 -9.95
CA VAL A 18 2.90 2.30 -8.75
C VAL A 18 3.45 1.61 -7.50
N VAL A 19 3.28 0.30 -7.35
CA VAL A 19 3.81 -0.46 -6.20
C VAL A 19 5.32 -0.30 -6.03
N LYS A 20 6.10 -0.35 -7.13
CA LYS A 20 7.56 -0.13 -7.06
C LYS A 20 7.91 1.27 -6.56
N ARG A 21 7.16 2.29 -7.01
CA ARG A 21 7.35 3.68 -6.59
C ARG A 21 7.01 3.86 -5.12
N LEU A 22 5.87 3.34 -4.67
CA LEU A 22 5.49 3.33 -3.26
C LEU A 22 6.57 2.71 -2.39
N THR A 23 7.07 1.55 -2.82
CA THR A 23 8.15 0.85 -2.12
C THR A 23 9.42 1.70 -2.01
N SER A 24 9.75 2.44 -3.06
CA SER A 24 10.96 3.28 -3.14
C SER A 24 10.83 4.60 -2.38
N ALA A 25 9.60 5.10 -2.21
CA ALA A 25 9.31 6.34 -1.50
C ALA A 25 9.32 6.17 0.03
N LEU A 26 9.10 4.95 0.52
CA LEU A 26 9.01 4.67 1.95
C LEU A 26 10.34 4.93 2.66
N THR A 27 10.30 5.82 3.65
CA THR A 27 11.40 6.06 4.57
C THR A 27 11.12 5.36 5.90
N PHE A 28 12.02 4.47 6.31
CA PHE A 28 11.92 3.72 7.56
C PHE A 28 13.29 3.55 8.23
N THR A 29 13.27 3.31 9.54
CA THR A 29 14.50 3.09 10.32
C THR A 29 15.04 1.67 10.12
N ASN A 30 16.25 1.41 10.62
CA ASN A 30 16.88 0.09 10.57
C ASN A 30 16.17 -0.99 11.40
N MET A 31 15.13 -0.65 12.17
CA MET A 31 14.27 -1.60 12.88
C MET A 31 13.30 -2.33 11.95
N TYR A 32 13.21 -1.89 10.69
CA TYR A 32 12.37 -2.48 9.66
C TYR A 32 13.21 -3.13 8.56
N SER A 33 12.63 -4.16 7.93
CA SER A 33 13.18 -4.80 6.75
C SER A 33 12.10 -4.92 5.69
N LEU A 34 12.47 -4.64 4.45
CA LEU A 34 11.55 -4.67 3.32
C LEU A 34 11.65 -6.02 2.59
N GLU A 35 10.52 -6.67 2.40
CA GLU A 35 10.38 -7.89 1.61
C GLU A 35 9.57 -7.60 0.35
N HIS A 36 10.15 -7.88 -0.83
CA HIS A 36 9.49 -7.70 -2.11
C HIS A 36 8.83 -8.98 -2.58
N HIS A 37 7.64 -8.84 -3.15
CA HIS A 37 6.89 -9.91 -3.80
C HIS A 37 6.56 -9.52 -5.24
N ALA A 38 6.08 -10.49 -6.03
CA ALA A 38 5.76 -10.26 -7.44
C ALA A 38 4.65 -9.22 -7.64
N ASN A 39 3.69 -9.15 -6.71
CA ASN A 39 2.51 -8.30 -6.76
C ASN A 39 2.44 -7.32 -5.58
N GLY A 40 3.52 -7.07 -4.85
CA GLY A 40 3.43 -6.32 -3.60
C GLY A 40 4.72 -6.28 -2.81
N PHE A 41 4.64 -5.77 -1.59
CA PHE A 41 5.73 -5.77 -0.64
C PHE A 41 5.21 -5.79 0.81
N VAL A 42 6.08 -6.22 1.72
CA VAL A 42 5.81 -6.20 3.16
C VAL A 42 6.95 -5.50 3.86
N LEU A 43 6.62 -4.48 4.66
CA LEU A 43 7.56 -3.90 5.62
C LEU A 43 7.45 -4.68 6.92
N LYS A 44 8.50 -5.43 7.26
CA LYS A 44 8.60 -6.24 8.46
C LYS A 44 9.33 -5.50 9.57
N ARG A 45 9.06 -5.86 10.82
CA ARG A 45 9.78 -5.38 12.01
C ARG A 45 10.34 -6.56 12.81
N GLU A 46 11.37 -6.31 13.62
CA GLU A 46 11.98 -7.31 14.51
C GLU A 46 11.13 -7.60 15.75
N ASP A 47 9.82 -7.83 15.56
CA ASP A 47 8.90 -8.26 16.61
C ASP A 47 8.30 -9.62 16.21
N PRO A 48 8.64 -10.71 16.92
CA PRO A 48 8.15 -12.04 16.58
C PRO A 48 6.66 -12.23 16.86
N SER A 49 6.06 -11.39 17.71
CA SER A 49 4.62 -11.41 17.92
C SER A 49 3.95 -10.80 16.71
N TRP A 50 4.26 -9.55 16.36
CA TRP A 50 3.75 -8.83 15.17
C TRP A 50 4.88 -8.50 14.18
N PRO A 51 5.23 -9.42 13.26
CA PRO A 51 6.37 -9.23 12.39
C PRO A 51 6.12 -8.28 11.23
N ARG A 52 4.87 -7.90 10.95
CA ARG A 52 4.48 -7.05 9.81
C ARG A 52 4.03 -5.69 10.31
N ALA A 53 4.54 -4.63 9.69
CA ALA A 53 4.20 -3.25 9.99
C ALA A 53 3.33 -2.63 8.89
N LEU A 54 3.61 -2.97 7.62
CA LEU A 54 2.84 -2.56 6.45
C LEU A 54 2.83 -3.70 5.44
N GLU A 55 1.68 -3.97 4.85
CA GLU A 55 1.51 -4.86 3.71
C GLU A 55 0.89 -4.07 2.56
N VAL A 56 1.43 -4.25 1.35
CA VAL A 56 0.89 -3.64 0.13
C VAL A 56 0.82 -4.71 -0.94
N TRP A 57 -0.36 -4.91 -1.51
CA TRP A 57 -0.66 -5.96 -2.47
C TRP A 57 -1.48 -5.44 -3.63
N ILE A 58 -1.24 -5.95 -4.84
CA ILE A 58 -2.19 -5.82 -5.95
C ILE A 58 -3.18 -6.98 -5.80
N GLU A 59 -4.45 -6.63 -5.66
CA GLU A 59 -5.56 -7.56 -5.49
C GLU A 59 -6.64 -7.31 -6.55
N GLU A 60 -7.50 -8.31 -6.74
CA GLU A 60 -8.70 -8.21 -7.57
C GLU A 60 -9.89 -7.84 -6.67
N ALA A 61 -10.62 -6.79 -7.03
CA ALA A 61 -11.77 -6.33 -6.26
C ALA A 61 -12.91 -7.35 -6.32
N SER A 62 -13.51 -7.59 -5.16
CA SER A 62 -14.72 -8.41 -5.02
C SER A 62 -15.60 -7.86 -3.91
N GLY A 63 -16.72 -7.26 -4.29
CA GLY A 63 -17.68 -6.64 -3.37
C GLY A 63 -17.24 -5.28 -2.83
N LEU A 64 -16.34 -4.57 -3.52
CA LEU A 64 -15.95 -3.20 -3.18
C LEU A 64 -16.83 -2.20 -3.92
N GLU A 65 -17.25 -1.11 -3.26
CA GLU A 65 -18.08 -0.09 -3.91
C GLU A 65 -17.23 0.85 -4.79
N GLU A 66 -15.96 1.02 -4.43
CA GLU A 66 -15.02 1.97 -5.03
C GLU A 66 -14.33 1.43 -6.28
N VAL A 67 -14.28 0.10 -6.43
CA VAL A 67 -13.59 -0.58 -7.53
C VAL A 67 -14.53 -1.61 -8.15
N VAL A 68 -14.59 -1.63 -9.48
CA VAL A 68 -15.43 -2.59 -10.20
C VAL A 68 -14.95 -4.01 -9.93
N ASP A 69 -15.88 -4.91 -9.60
CA ASP A 69 -15.58 -6.33 -9.41
C ASP A 69 -14.78 -6.91 -10.59
N GLY A 70 -13.69 -7.61 -10.27
CA GLY A 70 -12.76 -8.17 -11.26
C GLY A 70 -11.68 -7.21 -11.73
N GLU A 71 -11.71 -5.92 -11.35
CA GLU A 71 -10.60 -5.00 -11.61
C GLU A 71 -9.55 -5.05 -10.50
N SER A 72 -8.30 -4.75 -10.87
CA SER A 72 -7.21 -4.72 -9.91
C SER A 72 -7.11 -3.39 -9.19
N TYR A 73 -6.77 -3.43 -7.92
CA TYR A 73 -6.46 -2.27 -7.07
C TYR A 73 -5.25 -2.59 -6.19
N ILE A 74 -4.67 -1.56 -5.57
CA ILE A 74 -3.63 -1.78 -4.55
C ILE A 74 -4.30 -1.76 -3.17
N TYR A 75 -4.23 -2.88 -2.47
CA TYR A 75 -4.56 -3.01 -1.06
C TYR A 75 -3.37 -2.60 -0.20
N CYS A 76 -3.62 -1.80 0.83
CA CYS A 76 -2.64 -1.31 1.80
C CYS A 76 -3.14 -1.58 3.23
N LEU A 77 -2.38 -2.35 4.01
CA LEU A 77 -2.69 -2.66 5.41
C LEU A 77 -1.55 -2.22 6.34
N PHE A 78 -1.83 -1.22 7.16
CA PHE A 78 -0.95 -0.70 8.20
C PHE A 78 -1.23 -1.40 9.52
N HIS A 79 -0.37 -2.34 9.91
CA HIS A 79 -0.52 -3.11 11.16
C HIS A 79 -0.17 -2.31 12.42
N ILE A 80 0.55 -1.19 12.26
CA ILE A 80 0.93 -0.30 13.35
C ILE A 80 0.13 1.00 13.30
N TRP A 81 0.00 1.63 14.46
CA TRP A 81 -0.64 2.92 14.64
C TRP A 81 0.39 3.99 14.95
N GLY A 82 -0.03 5.25 14.86
CA GLY A 82 0.78 6.39 15.31
C GLY A 82 1.48 7.12 14.18
N GLU A 83 2.48 7.91 14.53
CA GLU A 83 3.13 8.85 13.61
C GLU A 83 3.89 8.14 12.48
N GLU A 84 4.48 6.97 12.73
CA GLU A 84 5.19 6.20 11.71
C GLU A 84 4.26 5.74 10.58
N ALA A 85 3.15 5.07 10.91
CA ALA A 85 2.18 4.64 9.91
C ALA A 85 1.54 5.83 9.16
N ARG A 86 1.27 6.95 9.86
CA ARG A 86 0.79 8.17 9.20
C ARG A 86 1.82 8.75 8.25
N GLY A 87 3.09 8.73 8.62
CA GLY A 87 4.19 9.18 7.77
C GLY A 87 4.29 8.34 6.49
N TRP A 88 4.18 7.02 6.61
CA TRP A 88 4.17 6.12 5.45
C TRP A 88 2.96 6.34 4.56
N MET A 89 1.76 6.45 5.14
CA MET A 89 0.54 6.77 4.40
C MET A 89 0.68 8.08 3.62
N GLN A 90 1.18 9.15 4.26
CA GLN A 90 1.40 10.44 3.60
C GLN A 90 2.45 10.38 2.49
N GLN A 91 3.55 9.64 2.69
CA GLN A 91 4.57 9.43 1.65
C GLN A 91 3.98 8.70 0.45
N MET A 92 3.20 7.65 0.69
CA MET A 92 2.53 6.88 -0.35
C MET A 92 1.50 7.72 -1.09
N GLU A 93 0.65 8.48 -0.39
CA GLU A 93 -0.29 9.42 -1.01
C GLU A 93 0.45 10.45 -1.89
N GLN A 94 1.52 11.05 -1.38
CA GLN A 94 2.30 12.02 -2.13
C GLN A 94 2.94 11.42 -3.39
N GLU A 95 3.40 10.18 -3.33
CA GLU A 95 3.96 9.49 -4.49
C GLU A 95 2.87 9.15 -5.51
N THR A 96 1.69 8.66 -5.09
CA THR A 96 0.58 8.38 -6.03
C THR A 96 0.14 9.62 -6.80
N ARG A 97 0.06 10.79 -6.14
CA ARG A 97 -0.27 12.07 -6.79
C ARG A 97 0.75 12.50 -7.85
N GLN A 98 1.97 11.96 -7.83
CA GLN A 98 3.00 12.27 -8.84
C GLN A 98 2.95 11.33 -10.04
N VAL A 99 2.26 10.19 -9.94
CA VAL A 99 2.19 9.19 -11.01
C VAL A 99 1.09 9.53 -11.99
N ASP A 100 -0.13 9.74 -11.50
CA ASP A 100 -1.31 10.03 -12.31
C ASP A 100 -2.41 10.65 -11.44
N ASP A 101 -3.14 11.63 -11.97
CA ASP A 101 -4.27 12.27 -11.28
C ASP A 101 -5.49 11.33 -11.12
N GLY A 102 -5.47 10.16 -11.75
CA GLY A 102 -6.50 9.12 -11.70
C GLY A 102 -6.29 8.05 -10.63
N LEU A 103 -5.26 8.15 -9.77
CA LEU A 103 -5.10 7.29 -8.60
C LEU A 103 -5.95 7.81 -7.43
N ILE A 104 -6.91 7.01 -6.98
CA ILE A 104 -7.87 7.38 -5.93
C ILE A 104 -7.65 6.49 -4.70
N TRP A 105 -7.44 7.14 -3.55
CA TRP A 105 -7.38 6.47 -2.25
C TRP A 105 -8.77 6.35 -1.63
N PHE A 106 -9.05 5.21 -1.01
CA PHE A 106 -10.29 4.95 -0.28
C PHE A 106 -10.03 4.05 0.94
N GLU A 107 -10.90 4.16 1.95
CA GLU A 107 -10.85 3.32 3.17
C GLU A 107 -11.54 1.97 2.93
N LEU A 108 -11.07 0.92 3.61
CA LEU A 108 -11.61 -0.45 3.56
C LEU A 108 -12.10 -0.93 4.93
#